data_AF-A0A830BNT3-F1
#
_entry.id   AF-A0A830BNT3-F1
#
_cell.length_a   1.000
_cell.length_b   1.000
_cell.length_c   1.000
_cell.angle_alpha   90.00
_cell.angle_beta   90.00
_cell.angle_gamma   90.00
#
_symmetry.space_group_name_H-M   'P 1'
#
loop_
_entity.id
_entity.type
_entity.pdbx_description
1 polymer ?
#
loop_
_entity_poly.entity_id
_entity_poly.type
_entity_poly.pdbx_seq_one_letter_code
_entity_poly.pdbx_strand_id
1 'polypeptide(L)'
;MREGDEETDIDKLPIDLLAHIFSLFTSFKDLAQASSACRKWRQGVKESLARRETLSFSGWKMDDESTTRLVLLAYSLKELDM
;
A
#
# COMPACT_ATOMS: atom_id res chain seq x y z
N MET A 1 3.84 -26.33 -20.97
CA MET A 1 3.53 -26.45 -19.53
C MET A 1 3.19 -25.06 -19.06
N ARG A 2 2.02 -24.85 -18.42
CA ARG A 2 1.72 -23.57 -17.78
C ARG A 2 2.67 -23.46 -16.59
N GLU A 3 3.52 -22.43 -16.57
CA GLU A 3 4.15 -21.97 -15.33
C GLU A 3 2.99 -21.65 -14.39
N GLY A 4 2.72 -22.57 -13.46
CA GLY A 4 1.78 -22.33 -12.39
C GLY A 4 2.39 -21.27 -11.50
N ASP A 5 1.61 -20.26 -11.17
CA ASP A 5 1.92 -19.25 -10.17
C ASP A 5 2.52 -19.94 -8.94
N GLU A 6 3.85 -19.95 -8.81
CA GLU A 6 4.50 -20.18 -7.54
C GLU A 6 4.18 -18.95 -6.72
N GLU A 7 3.04 -18.97 -6.00
CA GLU A 7 2.75 -17.98 -4.95
C GLU A 7 4.03 -17.85 -4.12
N THR A 8 4.64 -16.68 -4.18
CA THR A 8 5.87 -16.41 -3.44
C THR A 8 5.57 -16.64 -1.96
N ASP A 9 6.54 -17.04 -1.14
CA ASP A 9 6.26 -17.32 0.28
C ASP A 9 5.66 -16.10 1.01
N ILE A 10 5.87 -14.90 0.48
CA ILE A 10 5.25 -13.65 0.93
C ILE A 10 3.74 -13.64 0.68
N ASP A 11 3.26 -14.20 -0.44
CA ASP A 11 1.85 -14.30 -0.77
C ASP A 11 1.08 -15.24 0.17
N LYS A 12 1.77 -16.10 0.91
CA LYS A 12 1.17 -16.98 1.93
C LYS A 12 0.95 -16.28 3.26
N LEU A 13 1.54 -15.11 3.48
CA LEU A 13 1.40 -14.36 4.74
C LEU A 13 -0.07 -14.00 5.00
N PRO A 14 -0.54 -14.10 6.26
CA PRO A 14 -1.78 -13.49 6.71
C PRO A 14 -1.88 -12.00 6.35
N ILE A 15 -3.11 -11.52 6.11
CA ILE A 15 -3.35 -10.15 5.62
C ILE A 15 -2.93 -9.08 6.63
N ASP A 16 -3.11 -9.36 7.91
CA ASP A 16 -2.73 -8.52 9.04
C ASP A 16 -1.22 -8.36 9.15
N LEU A 17 -0.45 -9.42 8.89
CA LEU A 17 1.02 -9.34 8.81
C LEU A 17 1.49 -8.54 7.60
N LEU A 18 0.86 -8.74 6.42
CA LEU A 18 1.14 -7.91 5.24
C LEU A 18 0.82 -6.43 5.51
N ALA A 19 -0.32 -6.14 6.13
CA ALA A 19 -0.71 -4.78 6.49
C ALA A 19 0.26 -4.16 7.49
N HIS A 20 0.74 -4.93 8.48
CA HIS A 20 1.77 -4.45 9.40
C HIS A 20 3.08 -4.14 8.66
N ILE A 21 3.56 -5.00 7.77
CA ILE A 21 4.76 -4.76 6.96
C ILE A 21 4.60 -3.49 6.12
N PHE A 22 3.49 -3.33 5.42
CA PHE A 22 3.22 -2.12 4.63
C PHE A 22 3.10 -0.86 5.49
N SER A 23 2.68 -0.97 6.76
CA SER A 23 2.66 0.20 7.65
C SER A 23 4.07 0.76 7.92
N LEU A 24 5.10 -0.08 7.81
CA LEU A 24 6.51 0.31 7.95
C LEU A 24 7.05 1.05 6.73
N PHE A 25 6.32 1.02 5.59
CA PHE A 25 6.76 1.69 4.38
C PHE A 25 6.55 3.20 4.53
N THR A 26 7.66 3.92 4.64
CA THR A 26 7.65 5.40 4.70
C THR A 26 7.40 6.01 3.32
N SER A 27 7.80 5.30 2.26
CA SER A 27 7.72 5.73 0.87
C SER A 27 6.39 5.33 0.22
N PHE A 28 5.74 6.33 -0.38
CA PHE A 28 4.47 6.16 -1.08
C PHE A 28 4.60 5.33 -2.37
N LYS A 29 5.75 5.43 -3.05
CA LYS A 29 6.03 4.62 -4.24
C LYS A 29 5.94 3.14 -3.92
N ASP A 30 6.49 2.73 -2.79
CA ASP A 30 6.55 1.32 -2.43
C ASP A 30 5.16 0.78 -2.08
N LEU A 31 4.31 1.60 -1.45
CA LEU A 31 2.90 1.27 -1.21
C LEU A 31 2.08 1.22 -2.50
N ALA A 32 2.27 2.18 -3.41
CA ALA A 32 1.58 2.20 -4.69
C ALA A 32 1.95 0.98 -5.54
N GLN A 33 3.25 0.67 -5.65
CA GLN A 33 3.75 -0.53 -6.34
C GLN A 33 3.20 -1.80 -5.70
N ALA A 34 3.26 -1.92 -4.36
CA ALA A 34 2.69 -3.05 -3.64
C ALA A 34 1.18 -3.22 -3.89
N SER A 35 0.42 -2.12 -3.94
CA SER A 35 -1.03 -2.15 -4.19
C SER A 35 -1.40 -2.60 -5.61
N SER A 36 -0.44 -2.53 -6.53
CA SER A 36 -0.58 -2.92 -7.94
C SER A 36 -0.17 -4.37 -8.22
N ALA A 37 0.60 -5.00 -7.33
CA ALA A 37 1.14 -6.35 -7.51
C ALA A 37 0.05 -7.42 -7.62
N CYS A 38 -0.82 -7.54 -6.62
CA CYS A 38 -1.93 -8.48 -6.64
C CYS A 38 -3.10 -8.00 -5.76
N ARG A 39 -4.25 -8.71 -5.83
CA ARG A 39 -5.45 -8.35 -5.05
C ARG A 39 -5.21 -8.43 -3.54
N LYS A 40 -4.41 -9.40 -3.09
CA LYS A 40 -4.09 -9.60 -1.67
C LYS A 40 -3.24 -8.46 -1.12
N TRP A 41 -2.18 -8.09 -1.84
CA TRP A 41 -1.32 -6.97 -1.43
C TRP A 41 -2.07 -5.64 -1.46
N ARG A 42 -2.95 -5.44 -2.44
CA ARG A 42 -3.86 -4.29 -2.46
C ARG A 42 -4.68 -4.20 -1.17
N GLN A 43 -5.24 -5.32 -0.70
CA GLN A 43 -6.00 -5.33 0.56
C GLN A 43 -5.10 -5.03 1.77
N GLY A 44 -3.89 -5.59 1.82
CA GLY A 44 -2.93 -5.29 2.90
C GLY A 44 -2.55 -3.81 2.95
N VAL A 45 -2.32 -3.18 1.78
CA VAL A 45 -2.04 -1.73 1.69
C VAL A 45 -3.25 -0.90 2.16
N LYS A 46 -4.48 -1.33 1.87
CA LYS A 46 -5.67 -0.65 2.40
C LYS A 46 -5.71 -0.70 3.92
N GLU A 47 -5.49 -1.87 4.50
CA GLU A 47 -5.53 -2.07 5.95
C GLU A 47 -4.36 -1.37 6.67
N SER A 48 -3.22 -1.21 6.00
CA SER A 48 -2.09 -0.44 6.55
C SER A 48 -2.38 1.05 6.54
N LEU A 49 -2.92 1.59 5.45
CA LEU A 49 -3.29 3.00 5.31
C LEU A 49 -4.45 3.39 6.23
N ALA A 50 -5.40 2.48 6.42
CA ALA A 50 -6.55 2.65 7.30
C ALA A 50 -6.16 3.08 8.73
N ARG A 51 -5.00 2.67 9.23
CA ARG A 51 -4.53 2.96 10.59
C ARG A 51 -3.55 4.14 10.66
N ARG A 52 -3.26 4.78 9.53
CA ARG A 52 -2.15 5.72 9.38
C ARG A 52 -2.64 7.15 9.54
N GLU A 53 -2.04 7.86 10.49
CA GLU A 53 -2.45 9.23 10.84
C GLU A 53 -1.66 10.30 10.08
N THR A 54 -0.51 9.96 9.51
CA THR A 54 0.35 10.92 8.79
C THR A 54 0.84 10.36 7.45
N LEU A 55 0.86 11.21 6.43
CA LEU A 55 1.38 10.92 5.09
C LEU A 55 2.13 12.13 4.54
N SER A 56 3.16 11.88 3.74
CA SER A 56 3.94 12.92 3.06
C SER A 56 4.17 12.56 1.59
N PHE A 57 3.94 13.54 0.71
CA PHE A 57 4.24 13.50 -0.72
C PHE A 57 5.41 14.43 -1.10
N SER A 58 6.04 15.09 -0.12
CA SER A 58 7.03 16.13 -0.40
C SER A 58 8.19 15.63 -1.26
N GLY A 59 8.46 16.35 -2.34
CA GLY A 59 9.49 16.01 -3.31
C GLY A 59 9.08 14.98 -4.38
N TRP A 60 7.78 14.66 -4.52
CA TRP A 60 7.31 13.67 -5.49
C TRP A 60 6.39 14.25 -6.56
N LYS A 61 6.56 13.73 -7.79
CA LYS A 61 5.68 14.03 -8.94
C LYS A 61 4.89 12.76 -9.26
N MET A 62 3.64 12.71 -8.79
CA MET A 62 2.70 11.60 -8.99
C MET A 62 1.47 12.08 -9.75
N ASP A 63 0.79 11.18 -10.45
CA ASP A 63 -0.50 11.48 -11.06
C ASP A 63 -1.60 11.59 -9.99
N ASP A 64 -2.54 12.50 -10.23
CA ASP A 64 -3.64 12.79 -9.30
C ASP A 64 -4.51 11.57 -9.01
N GLU A 65 -4.64 10.63 -9.96
CA GLU A 65 -5.47 9.43 -9.81
C GLU A 65 -4.89 8.47 -8.77
N SER A 66 -3.59 8.19 -8.86
CA SER A 66 -2.91 7.31 -7.90
C SER A 66 -2.83 7.93 -6.51
N THR A 67 -2.61 9.26 -6.43
CA THR A 67 -2.69 10.03 -5.19
C THR A 67 -4.08 9.93 -4.56
N THR A 68 -5.13 10.20 -5.34
CA THR A 68 -6.53 10.14 -4.89
C THR A 68 -6.88 8.76 -4.35
N ARG A 69 -6.50 7.69 -5.07
CA ARG A 69 -6.80 6.31 -4.65
C ARG A 69 -6.20 5.97 -3.29
N LEU A 70 -5.04 6.51 -2.93
CA LEU A 70 -4.37 6.18 -1.68
C LEU A 70 -4.81 7.08 -0.53
N VAL A 71 -5.06 8.37 -0.78
CA VAL A 71 -5.69 9.27 0.21
C VAL A 71 -7.07 8.75 0.62
N LEU A 72 -7.88 8.25 -0.33
CA LEU A 72 -9.18 7.65 -0.04
C LEU A 72 -9.11 6.41 0.85
N LEU A 73 -7.95 5.73 0.92
CA LEU A 73 -7.75 4.54 1.76
C LEU A 73 -7.27 4.89 3.17
N ALA A 74 -6.67 6.06 3.35
CA ALA A 74 -6.17 6.55 4.63
C ALA A 74 -7.25 7.34 5.39
N TYR A 75 -8.35 6.70 5.77
CA TYR A 75 -9.48 7.39 6.41
C TYR A 75 -9.17 7.93 7.82
N SER A 76 -8.11 7.45 8.48
CA SER A 76 -7.62 7.97 9.77
C SER A 76 -6.55 9.05 9.62
N LEU A 77 -6.30 9.51 8.39
CA LEU A 77 -5.28 10.53 8.10
C LEU A 77 -5.64 11.87 8.77
N LYS A 78 -4.69 12.41 9.54
CA LYS A 78 -4.77 13.71 10.21
C LYS A 78 -3.84 14.73 9.58
N GLU A 79 -2.66 14.29 9.13
CA GLU A 79 -1.65 15.17 8.55
C GLU A 79 -1.27 14.68 7.15
N LEU A 80 -1.35 15.59 6.18
CA LEU A 80 -0.90 15.36 4.82
C LEU A 80 0.09 16.46 4.42
N ASP A 81 1.34 16.06 4.27
CA ASP A 81 2.40 16.88 3.69
C ASP A 81 2.43 16.65 2.17
N MET A 82 2.51 17.72 1.38
CA MET A 82 2.45 17.67 -0.09
C MET A 82 3.75 18.12 -0.75
#